data_AF-A0A538CH64-F1
#
_entry.id   AF-A0A538CH64-F1
#
_cell.length_a   1.000
_cell.length_b   1.000
_cell.length_c   1.000
_cell.angle_alpha   90.00
_cell.angle_beta   90.00
_cell.angle_gamma   90.00
#
_symmetry.space_group_name_H-M   'P 1'
#
loop_
_entity.id
_entity.type
_entity.pdbx_description
1 polymer ?
#
loop_
_entity_poly.entity_id
_entity_poly.type
_entity_poly.pdbx_seq_one_letter_code
_entity_poly.pdbx_strand_id
1 'polypeptide(L)'
;MRGPNSLRAMEQAHDLIRPWRRATIAVSAVAAVELVLLAVLAIILLGNPIASHFRDSAAAAAAPRVRTEVAAPAKKPALPRSETSVMVLNGNGQAGAAHAAADRVQARGYMLGNVGNAPRITPHSVVMYRPGYE
;
A
#
# COMPACT_ATOMS: atom_id res chain seq x y z
N MET A 1 -58.37 -30.72 -9.06
CA MET A 1 -58.12 -31.64 -7.92
C MET A 1 -56.64 -31.56 -7.56
N ARG A 2 -56.29 -30.87 -6.47
CA ARG A 2 -54.91 -30.70 -5.98
C ARG A 2 -54.63 -31.86 -5.02
N GLY A 3 -53.85 -32.84 -5.47
CA GLY A 3 -53.70 -34.13 -4.80
C GLY A 3 -52.88 -34.07 -3.50
N PRO A 4 -53.02 -35.07 -2.61
CA PRO A 4 -52.34 -35.17 -1.30
C PRO A 4 -50.81 -35.29 -1.35
N ASN A 5 -50.20 -35.26 -2.54
CA ASN A 5 -48.77 -35.43 -2.75
C ASN A 5 -47.94 -34.17 -2.42
N SER A 6 -48.54 -32.99 -2.43
CA SER A 6 -47.81 -31.74 -2.16
C SER A 6 -47.39 -31.59 -0.70
N LEU A 7 -48.18 -32.10 0.25
CA LEU A 7 -47.84 -32.03 1.68
C LEU A 7 -46.68 -32.98 2.03
N ARG A 8 -46.70 -34.21 1.50
CA ARG A 8 -45.58 -35.16 1.68
C ARG A 8 -44.29 -34.67 1.01
N ALA A 9 -44.38 -34.05 -0.18
CA ALA A 9 -43.21 -33.48 -0.84
C ALA A 9 -42.61 -32.30 -0.04
N MET A 10 -43.46 -31.48 0.59
CA MET A 10 -42.98 -30.43 1.50
C MET A 10 -42.37 -31.03 2.77
N GLU A 11 -42.99 -32.03 3.41
CA GLU A 11 -42.42 -32.72 4.59
C GLU A 11 -41.04 -33.35 4.27
N GLN A 12 -40.90 -34.01 3.12
CA GLN A 12 -39.61 -34.56 2.66
C GLN A 12 -38.56 -33.48 2.40
N ALA A 13 -38.95 -32.31 1.86
CA ALA A 13 -38.04 -31.19 1.72
C ALA A 13 -37.58 -30.64 3.09
N HIS A 14 -38.48 -30.53 4.08
CA HIS A 14 -38.13 -30.09 5.43
C HIS A 14 -37.16 -31.07 6.14
N ASP A 15 -37.34 -32.37 5.93
CA ASP A 15 -36.45 -33.41 6.48
C ASP A 15 -35.07 -33.39 5.83
N LEU A 16 -34.97 -33.08 4.53
CA LEU A 16 -33.69 -32.90 3.85
C LEU A 16 -32.98 -31.60 4.25
N ILE A 17 -33.70 -30.55 4.66
CA ILE A 17 -33.12 -29.25 5.05
C ILE A 17 -32.56 -29.25 6.49
N ARG A 18 -33.19 -30.00 7.41
CA ARG A 18 -32.73 -30.14 8.82
C ARG A 18 -31.26 -30.58 8.99
N PRO A 19 -30.75 -31.62 8.29
CA PRO A 19 -29.38 -32.07 8.46
C PRO A 19 -28.35 -31.03 7.99
N TRP A 20 -28.64 -30.31 6.90
CA TRP A 20 -27.76 -29.24 6.39
C TRP A 20 -27.64 -28.08 7.37
N ARG A 21 -28.75 -27.66 7.99
CA ARG A 21 -28.71 -26.61 9.03
C ARG A 21 -27.87 -27.03 10.23
N ARG A 22 -28.01 -28.28 10.69
CA ARG A 22 -27.20 -28.80 11.82
C ARG A 22 -25.72 -28.91 11.43
N ALA A 23 -25.42 -29.35 10.22
CA ALA A 23 -24.05 -29.41 9.70
C ALA A 23 -23.42 -28.02 9.63
N THR A 24 -24.10 -27.01 9.10
CA THR A 24 -23.59 -25.63 9.05
C THR A 24 -23.33 -25.06 10.44
N ILE A 25 -24.24 -25.27 11.40
CA ILE A 25 -24.07 -24.82 12.78
C ILE A 25 -22.85 -25.50 13.41
N ALA A 26 -22.72 -26.82 13.25
CA ALA A 26 -21.57 -27.56 13.77
C ALA A 26 -20.24 -27.07 13.17
N VAL A 27 -20.18 -26.91 11.84
CA VAL A 27 -18.99 -26.39 11.15
C VAL A 27 -18.67 -24.96 11.59
N SER A 28 -19.67 -24.09 11.73
CA SER A 28 -19.46 -22.72 12.22
C SER A 28 -18.96 -22.67 13.66
N ALA A 29 -19.43 -23.58 14.52
CA ALA A 29 -18.99 -23.66 15.90
C ALA A 29 -17.52 -24.11 15.98
N VAL A 30 -17.14 -25.11 15.18
CA VAL A 30 -15.73 -25.55 15.07
C VAL A 30 -14.86 -24.41 14.54
N ALA A 31 -15.28 -23.75 13.46
CA ALA A 31 -14.54 -22.63 12.87
C ALA A 31 -14.38 -21.46 13.85
N ALA A 32 -15.40 -21.17 14.67
CA ALA A 32 -15.31 -20.13 15.69
C ALA A 32 -14.29 -20.49 16.78
N VAL A 33 -14.24 -21.75 17.21
CA VAL A 33 -13.26 -22.23 18.19
C VAL A 33 -11.85 -22.17 17.61
N GLU A 34 -11.65 -22.66 16.38
CA GLU A 34 -10.35 -22.59 15.70
C GLU A 34 -9.88 -21.14 15.52
N LEU A 35 -10.78 -20.23 15.13
CA LEU A 35 -10.45 -18.81 14.98
C LEU A 35 -9.98 -18.21 16.31
N VAL A 36 -10.65 -18.52 17.42
CA VAL A 36 -10.24 -18.04 18.75
C VAL A 36 -8.88 -18.63 19.15
N LEU A 37 -8.65 -19.91 18.91
CA LEU A 37 -7.36 -20.55 19.21
C LEU A 37 -6.23 -19.94 18.39
N LEU A 38 -6.43 -19.72 17.10
CA LEU A 38 -5.46 -19.06 16.21
C LEU A 38 -5.21 -17.61 16.63
N ALA A 39 -6.25 -16.86 17.01
CA ALA A 39 -6.12 -15.49 17.49
C ALA A 39 -5.29 -15.42 18.79
N VAL A 40 -5.55 -16.31 19.75
CA VAL A 40 -4.77 -16.38 21.00
C VAL A 40 -3.31 -16.74 20.70
N LEU A 41 -3.06 -17.73 19.83
CA LEU A 41 -1.72 -18.12 19.43
C LEU A 41 -0.98 -16.97 18.72
N ALA A 42 -1.66 -16.25 17.82
CA ALA A 42 -1.11 -15.07 17.15
C ALA A 42 -0.74 -13.97 18.15
N ILE A 43 -1.59 -13.69 19.14
CA ILE A 43 -1.31 -12.69 20.19
C ILE A 43 -0.08 -13.09 21.01
N ILE A 44 0.05 -14.36 21.39
CA ILE A 44 1.20 -14.86 22.17
C ILE A 44 2.50 -14.75 21.36
N LEU A 45 2.49 -15.19 20.09
CA LEU A 45 3.68 -15.21 19.25
C LEU A 45 4.10 -13.81 18.79
N LEU A 46 3.14 -12.93 18.55
CA LEU A 46 3.36 -11.68 17.83
C LEU A 46 3.27 -10.43 18.73
N GLY A 47 2.66 -10.54 19.91
CA GLY A 47 2.43 -9.39 20.80
C GLY A 47 3.72 -8.70 21.28
N ASN A 48 4.71 -9.48 21.73
CA ASN A 48 5.99 -8.93 22.21
C ASN A 48 6.86 -8.31 21.08
N PRO A 49 7.12 -9.01 19.95
CA PRO A 49 7.97 -8.46 18.89
C PRO A 49 7.32 -7.27 18.16
N ILE A 50 6.00 -7.21 18.01
CA ILE A 50 5.33 -6.05 17.41
C ILE A 50 5.38 -4.85 18.35
N ALA A 51 5.10 -5.04 19.64
CA ALA A 51 5.17 -3.96 20.62
C ALA A 51 6.59 -3.39 20.75
N SER A 52 7.63 -4.23 20.68
CA SER A 52 9.02 -3.76 20.68
C SER A 52 9.36 -2.97 19.43
N HIS A 53 8.97 -3.44 18.23
CA HIS A 53 9.22 -2.70 16.97
C HIS A 53 8.57 -1.31 16.98
N PHE A 54 7.37 -1.16 17.52
CA PHE A 54 6.74 0.16 17.65
C PHE A 54 7.46 1.06 18.65
N ARG A 55 7.95 0.51 19.76
CA ARG A 55 8.73 1.26 20.76
C ARG A 55 10.09 1.68 20.20
N ASP A 56 10.78 0.80 19.49
CA ASP A 56 12.06 1.08 18.84
C ASP A 56 11.89 2.12 17.72
N SER A 57 10.82 2.02 16.93
CA SER A 57 10.49 3.00 15.89
C SER A 57 10.13 4.36 16.48
N ALA A 58 9.39 4.39 17.59
CA ALA A 58 9.07 5.62 18.30
C ALA A 58 10.31 6.25 18.96
N ALA A 59 11.19 5.43 19.55
CA ALA A 59 12.46 5.88 20.10
C ALA A 59 13.41 6.43 19.02
N ALA A 60 13.48 5.78 17.86
CA ALA A 60 14.26 6.26 16.71
C ALA A 60 13.68 7.55 16.10
N ALA A 61 12.37 7.73 16.15
CA ALA A 61 11.71 8.97 15.72
C ALA A 61 11.91 10.12 16.73
N ALA A 62 12.00 9.81 18.03
CA ALA A 62 12.25 10.76 19.10
C ALA A 62 13.74 11.12 19.27
N ALA A 63 14.64 10.32 18.71
CA ALA A 63 16.07 10.62 18.72
C ALA A 63 16.34 11.94 17.97
N PRO A 64 17.13 12.87 18.55
CA PRO A 64 17.57 14.06 17.86
C PRO A 64 18.30 13.66 16.58
N ARG A 65 17.76 14.04 15.41
CA ARG A 65 18.49 13.88 14.16
C ARG A 65 19.66 14.85 14.17
N VAL A 66 20.84 14.33 14.47
CA VAL A 66 22.08 15.06 14.25
C VAL A 66 22.19 15.27 12.75
N ARG A 67 21.86 16.48 12.30
CA ARG A 67 22.10 16.89 10.93
C ARG A 67 23.61 17.01 10.80
N THR A 68 24.25 15.98 10.26
CA THR A 68 25.63 16.11 9.81
C THR A 68 25.65 17.21 8.77
N GLU A 69 26.22 18.36 9.12
CA GLU A 69 26.49 19.42 8.18
C GLU A 69 27.50 18.90 7.16
N VAL A 70 26.97 18.39 6.06
CA VAL A 70 27.76 18.14 4.86
C VAL A 70 28.16 19.51 4.34
N ALA A 71 29.47 19.79 4.33
CA ALA A 71 30.01 21.01 3.76
C ALA A 71 29.40 21.25 2.38
N ALA A 72 28.93 22.48 2.15
CA ALA A 72 28.27 22.82 0.89
C ALA A 72 29.24 22.54 -0.28
N PRO A 73 28.82 21.76 -1.29
CA PRO A 73 29.65 21.52 -2.46
C PRO A 73 29.93 22.84 -3.17
N ALA A 74 31.14 23.01 -3.69
CA ALA A 74 31.48 24.16 -4.51
C ALA A 74 30.51 24.29 -5.70
N LYS A 75 30.03 25.51 -5.94
CA LYS A 75 29.08 25.82 -7.02
C LYS A 75 29.74 25.57 -8.37
N LYS A 76 29.16 24.69 -9.16
CA LYS A 76 29.62 24.36 -10.52
C LYS A 76 28.93 25.27 -11.53
N PRO A 77 29.55 25.48 -12.71
CA PRO A 77 28.90 26.22 -13.79
C PRO A 77 27.56 25.59 -14.16
N ALA A 78 26.56 26.43 -14.43
CA ALA A 78 25.25 25.96 -14.89
C ALA A 78 25.39 25.29 -16.26
N LEU A 79 24.84 24.09 -16.40
CA LEU A 79 24.81 23.39 -17.69
C LEU A 79 23.79 24.07 -18.62
N PRO A 80 24.06 24.07 -19.94
CA PRO A 80 23.03 24.41 -20.91
C PRO A 80 21.88 23.40 -20.83
N ARG A 81 20.66 23.85 -21.18
CA ARG A 81 19.46 23.00 -21.09
C ARG A 81 19.59 21.71 -21.90
N SER A 82 20.22 21.81 -23.08
CA SER A 82 20.48 20.69 -23.99
C SER A 82 21.41 19.62 -23.43
N GLU A 83 22.12 19.89 -22.34
CA GLU A 83 22.99 18.92 -21.64
C GLU A 83 22.39 18.50 -20.29
N THR A 84 21.27 19.09 -19.90
CA THR A 84 20.62 18.81 -18.62
C THR A 84 19.56 17.73 -18.79
N SER A 85 19.82 16.54 -18.27
CA SER A 85 18.86 15.43 -18.22
C SER A 85 17.91 15.58 -17.04
N VAL A 86 16.61 15.57 -17.32
CA VAL A 86 15.53 15.73 -16.34
C VAL A 86 14.70 14.46 -16.27
N MET A 87 14.59 13.89 -15.07
CA MET A 87 13.64 12.82 -14.78
C MET A 87 12.33 13.41 -14.27
N VAL A 88 11.20 12.88 -14.73
CA VAL A 88 9.87 13.38 -14.35
C VAL A 88 9.10 12.26 -13.68
N LEU A 89 8.80 12.45 -12.39
CA LEU A 89 8.15 11.44 -11.56
C LEU A 89 6.78 11.92 -11.08
N ASN A 90 5.76 11.10 -11.29
CA ASN A 90 4.40 11.34 -10.84
C ASN A 90 4.22 10.86 -9.39
N GLY A 91 4.06 11.81 -8.46
CA GLY A 91 3.75 11.54 -7.06
C GLY A 91 2.30 11.74 -6.65
N ASN A 92 1.39 12.11 -7.57
CA ASN A 92 -0.01 12.43 -7.24
C ASN A 92 -1.02 11.33 -7.66
N GLY A 93 -0.57 10.29 -8.36
CA GLY A 93 -1.41 9.17 -8.79
C GLY A 93 -2.30 9.44 -10.02
N GLN A 94 -2.24 10.62 -10.62
CA GLN A 94 -3.00 10.93 -11.83
C GLN A 94 -2.31 10.35 -13.08
N ALA A 95 -3.00 9.48 -13.81
CA ALA A 95 -2.47 8.87 -15.03
C ALA A 95 -2.07 9.94 -16.06
N GLY A 96 -0.92 9.75 -16.71
CA GLY A 96 -0.41 10.67 -17.74
C GLY A 96 0.24 11.96 -17.24
N ALA A 97 0.16 12.28 -15.94
CA ALA A 97 0.70 13.54 -15.41
C ALA A 97 2.22 13.70 -15.64
N ALA A 98 3.00 12.63 -15.47
CA ALA A 98 4.43 12.65 -15.75
C ALA A 98 4.74 12.87 -17.23
N HIS A 99 3.99 12.25 -18.15
CA HIS A 99 4.19 12.41 -19.58
C HIS A 99 3.86 13.84 -20.04
N ALA A 100 2.71 14.38 -19.62
CA ALA A 100 2.35 15.76 -19.95
C ALA A 100 3.37 16.78 -19.41
N ALA A 101 3.99 16.51 -18.25
CA ALA A 101 5.07 17.32 -17.73
C ALA A 101 6.38 17.12 -18.51
N ALA A 102 6.70 15.90 -18.91
CA ALA A 102 7.86 15.57 -19.74
C ALA A 102 7.81 16.29 -21.10
N ASP A 103 6.65 16.37 -21.74
CA ASP A 103 6.46 17.10 -23.00
C ASP A 103 6.83 18.59 -22.85
N ARG A 104 6.40 19.21 -21.74
CA ARG A 104 6.76 20.61 -21.45
C ARG A 104 8.24 20.78 -21.17
N VAL A 105 8.88 19.82 -20.51
CA VAL A 105 10.33 19.82 -20.24
C VAL A 105 11.11 19.71 -21.55
N GLN A 106 10.73 18.78 -22.42
CA GLN A 106 11.36 18.62 -23.74
C GLN A 106 11.16 19.86 -24.63
N ALA A 107 9.95 20.45 -24.64
CA ALA A 107 9.67 21.67 -25.40
C ALA A 107 10.53 22.88 -24.96
N ARG A 108 11.09 22.84 -23.74
CA ARG A 108 12.02 23.86 -23.22
C ARG A 108 13.48 23.59 -23.58
N GLY A 109 13.77 22.50 -24.30
CA GLY A 109 15.11 22.12 -24.75
C GLY A 109 15.91 21.30 -23.73
N TYR A 110 15.26 20.72 -22.72
CA TYR A 110 15.90 19.78 -21.79
C TYR A 110 15.94 18.38 -22.38
N MET A 111 16.95 17.60 -21.99
CA MET A 111 16.98 16.17 -22.30
C MET A 111 16.06 15.43 -21.33
N LEU A 112 15.25 14.51 -21.84
CA LEU A 112 14.46 13.63 -20.97
C LEU A 112 15.31 12.45 -20.49
N GLY A 113 15.28 12.22 -19.19
CA GLY A 113 15.67 10.96 -18.59
C GLY A 113 14.45 10.06 -18.41
N ASN A 114 14.33 9.45 -17.23
CA ASN A 114 13.22 8.56 -16.93
C ASN A 114 11.92 9.34 -16.65
N VAL A 115 10.82 8.89 -17.24
CA VAL A 115 9.46 9.41 -17.02
C VAL A 115 8.61 8.30 -16.42
N GLY A 116 7.98 8.53 -15.27
CA GLY A 116 7.24 7.46 -14.60
C GLY A 116 6.57 7.87 -13.30
N ASN A 117 6.28 6.89 -12.45
CA ASN A 117 5.70 7.13 -11.13
C ASN A 117 6.81 7.28 -10.08
N ALA A 118 6.58 8.17 -9.11
CA ALA A 118 7.43 8.30 -7.95
C ALA A 118 7.25 7.06 -7.02
N PRO A 119 8.29 6.65 -6.28
CA PRO A 119 8.21 5.53 -5.34
C PRO A 119 7.31 5.82 -4.13
N ARG A 120 6.98 7.09 -3.88
CA ARG A 120 6.08 7.53 -2.80
C ARG A 120 5.15 8.60 -3.33
N ILE A 121 3.94 8.65 -2.77
CA ILE A 121 3.01 9.74 -2.99
C ILE A 121 3.54 10.99 -2.29
N THR A 122 3.56 12.12 -2.99
CA THR A 122 4.07 13.39 -2.46
C THR A 122 2.97 14.45 -2.55
N PRO A 123 2.60 15.13 -1.44
CA PRO A 123 1.55 16.14 -1.44
C PRO A 123 1.97 17.46 -2.13
N HIS A 124 3.26 17.64 -2.39
CA HIS A 124 3.83 18.82 -3.03
C HIS A 124 4.80 18.41 -4.14
N SER A 125 5.00 19.30 -5.13
CA SER A 125 6.04 19.13 -6.14
C SER A 125 7.42 19.40 -5.56
N VAL A 126 8.36 18.47 -5.78
CA VAL A 126 9.75 18.59 -5.31
C VAL A 126 10.68 18.57 -6.51
N VAL A 127 11.66 19.47 -6.54
CA VAL A 127 12.74 19.49 -7.53
C VAL A 127 14.02 19.04 -6.83
N MET A 128 14.64 17.98 -7.35
CA MET A 128 15.90 17.46 -6.85
C MET A 128 16.96 17.62 -7.93
N TYR A 129 18.15 18.06 -7.53
CA TYR A 129 19.28 18.27 -8.42
C TYR A 129 20.55 17.68 -7.82
N ARG A 130 21.55 17.46 -8.69
CA ARG A 130 22.85 16.97 -8.25
C ARG A 130 23.53 18.05 -7.40
N PRO A 131 24.08 17.73 -6.22
CA PRO A 131 24.78 18.70 -5.40
C PRO A 131 25.86 19.47 -6.18
N GLY A 132 25.87 20.79 -6.06
CA GLY A 132 26.76 21.70 -6.78
C GLY A 132 26.20 22.28 -8.08
N TYR A 133 24.99 21.87 -8.52
CA TYR A 133 24.28 22.46 -9.65
C TYR A 133 22.95 23.02 -9.18
N GLU A 134 22.76 24.34 -9.19
CA GLU A 134 21.55 25.03 -8.74
C GLU A 134 21.16 26.17 -9.68
#